data_AF-K9TAT0-F1
#
_entry.id   AF-K9TAT0-F1
#
_cell.length_a   1.000
_cell.length_b   1.000
_cell.length_c   1.000
_cell.angle_alpha   90.00
_cell.angle_beta   90.00
_cell.angle_gamma   90.00
#
_symmetry.space_group_name_H-M   'P 1'
#
loop_
_entity.id
_entity.type
_entity.pdbx_description
1 polymer ?
#
loop_
_entity_poly.entity_id
_entity_poly.type
_entity_poly.pdbx_seq_one_letter_code
_entity_poly.pdbx_strand_id
1 'polypeptide(L)' 'MSKKNVVALLEAGGQDKNIQAKYDAIKTKEEFVAQAVADGFVFTVEELDAILKETGDSFERTGNPAKRDIWWK' A
#
# COMPACT_ATOMS: atom_id res chain seq x y z
N MET A 1 -4.81 16.04 -4.50
CA MET A 1 -4.12 14.77 -4.15
C MET A 1 -5.22 13.82 -3.74
N SER A 2 -5.26 12.63 -4.33
CA SER A 2 -6.49 11.87 -4.40
C SER A 2 -6.30 10.53 -3.75
N LYS A 3 -7.16 10.23 -2.77
CA LYS A 3 -7.49 8.88 -2.30
C LYS A 3 -7.56 7.84 -3.44
N LYS A 4 -7.90 8.26 -4.67
CA LYS A 4 -7.85 7.44 -5.89
C LYS A 4 -6.47 6.83 -6.17
N ASN A 5 -5.37 7.52 -5.91
CA ASN A 5 -4.02 7.00 -6.12
C ASN A 5 -3.68 5.92 -5.08
N VAL A 6 -4.16 6.06 -3.84
CA VAL A 6 -4.03 5.01 -2.82
C VAL A 6 -4.79 3.77 -3.29
N VAL A 7 -6.06 3.92 -3.64
CA VAL A 7 -6.89 2.81 -4.13
C VAL A 7 -6.28 2.14 -5.36
N ALA A 8 -5.81 2.92 -6.34
CA ALA A 8 -5.15 2.39 -7.53
C ALA A 8 -3.90 1.58 -7.21
N LEU A 9 -3.10 1.97 -6.21
CA LEU A 9 -1.95 1.17 -5.76
C LEU A 9 -2.40 -0.11 -5.05
N LEU A 10 -3.40 -0.04 -4.17
CA LEU A 10 -3.91 -1.21 -3.44
C LEU A 10 -4.54 -2.24 -4.40
N GLU A 11 -5.27 -1.79 -5.41
CA GLU A 11 -5.79 -2.63 -6.50
C GLU A 11 -4.64 -3.20 -7.36
N ALA A 12 -3.68 -2.38 -7.75
CA ALA A 12 -2.53 -2.83 -8.54
C ALA A 12 -1.72 -3.92 -7.81
N GLY A 13 -1.52 -3.79 -6.49
CA GLY A 13 -0.84 -4.82 -5.71
C GLY A 13 -1.69 -6.06 -5.43
N GLY A 14 -3.02 -5.96 -5.45
CA GLY A 14 -3.88 -7.15 -5.40
C GLY A 14 -3.93 -7.93 -6.71
N GLN A 15 -3.71 -7.25 -7.83
CA GLN A 15 -3.66 -7.84 -9.17
C GLN A 15 -2.25 -8.33 -9.56
N ASP A 16 -1.19 -7.65 -9.13
CA ASP A 16 0.21 -7.99 -9.45
C ASP A 16 1.02 -8.36 -8.19
N LYS A 17 1.41 -9.64 -8.15
CA LYS A 17 2.24 -10.20 -7.06
C LYS A 17 3.64 -9.57 -6.98
N ASN A 18 4.16 -9.02 -8.07
CA ASN A 18 5.45 -8.33 -8.07
C ASN A 18 5.35 -6.98 -7.36
N ILE A 19 4.26 -6.25 -7.59
CA ILE A 19 3.94 -5.02 -6.85
C ILE A 19 3.76 -5.38 -5.38
N GLN A 20 2.93 -6.38 -5.06
CA GLN A 20 2.78 -6.86 -3.69
C GLN A 20 4.12 -7.15 -3.01
N ALA A 21 4.98 -7.98 -3.61
CA ALA A 21 6.27 -8.34 -3.03
C ALA A 21 7.24 -7.14 -2.88
N LYS A 22 7.27 -6.23 -3.87
CA LYS A 22 8.09 -5.01 -3.83
C LYS A 22 7.71 -4.13 -2.65
N TYR A 23 6.42 -3.90 -2.44
CA TYR A 23 5.93 -3.02 -1.40
C TYR A 23 5.87 -3.71 -0.02
N ASP A 24 5.62 -5.02 0.04
CA ASP A 24 5.68 -5.81 1.27
C ASP A 24 7.09 -5.83 1.90
N ALA A 25 8.14 -5.72 1.07
CA ALA A 25 9.52 -5.60 1.53
C ALA A 25 9.82 -4.26 2.25
N ILE A 26 9.03 -3.21 1.97
CA ILE A 26 9.21 -1.88 2.58
C ILE A 26 8.76 -1.95 4.04
N LYS A 27 9.51 -1.34 4.96
CA LYS A 27 9.25 -1.47 6.41
C LYS A 27 8.38 -0.33 6.95
N THR A 28 8.62 0.88 6.46
CA THR A 28 7.98 2.10 6.98
C THR A 28 6.92 2.62 6.00
N LYS A 29 5.94 3.39 6.51
CA LYS A 29 4.90 3.97 5.66
C LYS A 29 5.47 5.10 4.79
N GLU A 30 6.44 5.82 5.33
CA GLU A 30 7.15 6.91 4.67
C GLU A 30 7.89 6.40 3.43
N GLU A 31 8.64 5.30 3.56
CA GLU A 31 9.29 4.66 2.41
C GLU A 31 8.27 4.08 1.42
N PHE A 32 7.13 3.58 1.91
CA PHE A 32 6.08 3.02 1.06
C PHE A 32 5.47 4.10 0.17
N VAL A 33 5.16 5.25 0.77
CA VAL A 33 4.67 6.42 0.06
C VAL A 33 5.75 6.98 -0.88
N ALA A 34 7.00 7.06 -0.44
CA ALA A 34 8.09 7.54 -1.29
C ALA A 34 8.27 6.66 -2.55
N GLN A 35 8.18 5.34 -2.39
CA GLN A 35 8.22 4.40 -3.51
C GLN A 35 6.98 4.54 -4.41
N ALA A 36 5.80 4.70 -3.82
CA ALA A 36 4.55 4.93 -4.55
C ALA A 36 4.63 6.19 -5.41
N VAL A 37 5.13 7.29 -4.85
CA VAL A 37 5.36 8.55 -5.56
C VAL A 37 6.37 8.35 -6.70
N ALA A 38 7.44 7.59 -6.48
CA ALA A 38 8.42 7.26 -7.51
C ALA A 38 7.83 6.42 -8.66
N ASP A 39 6.87 5.55 -8.34
CA ASP A 39 6.14 4.72 -9.31
C ASP A 39 4.99 5.49 -10.00
N GLY A 40 4.72 6.75 -9.59
CA GLY A 40 3.69 7.62 -10.17
C GLY A 40 2.39 7.71 -9.37
N PHE A 41 2.27 6.98 -8.26
CA PHE A 41 1.14 7.06 -7.33
C PHE A 41 1.40 8.14 -6.29
N VAL A 42 0.87 9.34 -6.52
CA VAL A 42 1.11 10.49 -5.64
C VAL A 42 0.05 10.57 -4.53
N PHE A 43 0.41 10.18 -3.31
CA PHE A 43 -0.42 10.32 -2.10
C PHE A 43 0.46 10.49 -0.84
N THR A 44 -0.13 10.80 0.32
CA THR A 44 0.58 10.94 1.61
C THR A 44 0.34 9.77 2.56
N VAL A 45 1.13 9.69 3.64
CA VAL A 45 0.92 8.68 4.69
C VAL A 45 -0.45 8.85 5.36
N GLU A 46 -0.91 10.08 5.57
CA GLU A 46 -2.24 10.31 6.15
C GLU A 46 -3.36 9.83 5.22
N GLU A 47 -3.21 9.96 3.90
CA GLU A 47 -4.18 9.47 2.93
C GLU A 47 -4.22 7.93 2.90
N LEU A 48 -3.05 7.28 2.99
CA LEU A 48 -2.95 5.83 3.14
C LEU A 48 -3.66 5.37 4.42
N ASP A 49 -3.34 5.98 5.56
CA ASP A 49 -3.93 5.63 6.85
C ASP A 49 -5.44 5.90 6.90
N ALA A 50 -5.91 6.96 6.25
CA ALA A 50 -7.33 7.24 6.13
C ALA A 50 -8.05 6.12 5.37
N ILE A 51 -7.48 5.64 4.26
CA ILE A 51 -8.08 4.55 3.47
C ILE A 51 -8.04 3.23 4.23
N LEU A 52 -6.90 2.85 4.81
CA LEU A 52 -6.79 1.63 5.60
C LEU A 52 -7.79 1.62 6.76
N LYS A 53 -7.95 2.76 7.45
CA LYS A 53 -8.94 2.90 8.52
C LYS A 53 -10.38 2.86 8.01
N GLU A 54 -10.64 3.40 6.83
CA GLU A 54 -11.97 3.41 6.20
C GLU A 54 -12.41 2.00 5.79
N THR A 55 -11.47 1.14 5.38
CA THR A 55 -11.73 -0.26 5.01
C THR A 55 -11.55 -1.26 6.14
N GLY A 56 -10.96 -0.84 7.26
CA GLY A 56 -10.65 -1.74 8.38
C GLY A 56 -9.38 -2.57 8.16
N ASP A 57 -8.57 -2.21 7.18
CA ASP A 57 -7.28 -2.82 6.90
C ASP A 57 -6.18 -2.27 7.82
N SER A 58 -5.10 -3.02 7.97
CA SER A 58 -3.94 -2.63 8.78
C SER A 58 -2.66 -2.72 7.98
N PHE A 59 -1.78 -1.72 8.12
CA PHE A 59 -0.44 -1.74 7.53
C PHE A 59 0.51 -2.75 8.22
N GLU A 60 0.00 -3.50 9.20
CA GLU A 60 0.74 -4.56 9.86
C GLU A 60 1.15 -5.66 8.88
N ARG A 61 2.31 -6.24 9.16
CA ARG A 61 2.86 -7.34 8.40
C ARG A 61 2.58 -8.64 9.14
N THR A 62 1.89 -9.56 8.49
CA THR A 62 1.49 -10.85 9.02
C THR A 62 2.12 -11.98 8.19
N GLY A 63 2.36 -13.14 8.83
CA GLY A 63 2.84 -14.35 8.15
C GLY A 63 4.36 -14.48 7.91
N ASN A 64 4.75 -15.60 7.28
CA ASN A 64 6.13 -15.91 6.88
C ASN A 64 6.14 -16.53 5.46
N PRO A 65 6.64 -15.84 4.42
CA PRO A 65 7.25 -14.50 4.46
C PRO A 65 6.22 -13.40 4.80
N ALA A 66 6.70 -12.33 5.43
CA ALA A 66 5.88 -11.22 5.90
C ALA A 66 5.13 -10.56 4.73
N LYS A 67 3.80 -10.51 4.82
CA LYS A 67 2.91 -9.88 3.83
C LYS A 67 1.99 -8.89 4.52
N ARG A 68 1.42 -7.97 3.75
CA ARG A 68 0.34 -7.11 4.22
C ARG A 68 -0.99 -7.58 3.66
N ASP A 69 -2.02 -7.55 4.49
CA ASP A 69 -3.39 -7.83 4.07
C ASP A 69 -4.11 -6.52 3.71
N ILE A 70 -3.45 -5.64 2.94
CA ILE A 70 -3.99 -4.35 2.47
C ILE A 70 -4.36 -4.36 0.99
N TRP A 71 -4.06 -5.45 0.28
CA TRP A 71 -4.16 -5.54 -1.17
C TRP A 71 -5.56 -5.95 -1.62
N TRP A 72 -6.18 -5.15 -2.48
CA TRP A 72 -7.57 -5.34 -2.90
C TRP A 72 -7.64 -6.08 -4.23
N LYS A 73 -8.49 -7.10 -4.31
CA LYS A 73 -8.70 -7.91 -5.52
C LYS A 73 -9.89 -7.44 -6.34
#